data_AF-A0A1V6IMZ8-F1
#
_entry.id   AF-A0A1V6IMZ8-F1
#
_cell.length_a   1.000
_cell.length_b   1.000
_cell.length_c   1.000
_cell.angle_alpha   90.00
_cell.angle_beta   90.00
_cell.angle_gamma   90.00
#
_symmetry.space_group_name_H-M   'P 1'
#
loop_
_entity.id
_entity.type
_entity.pdbx_description
1 polymer ?
#
loop_
_entity_poly.entity_id
_entity_poly.type
_entity_poly.pdbx_seq_one_letter_code
_entity_poly.pdbx_strand_id
1 'polypeptide(L)'
;MDIEYIEIEKLNTHERIVPSVLNRLMIKMEREKKFSVAIIVDGDTMTILDGHHRFEAAKRLGCKKVPCLLVNYNDPEIKLGQWFPVIYGDLGKIVEILEKNGMTVRYEKTLKKAYWLLYSEKADAILVPKKVTKDEVVKTARRGKLFPPKTTRHILPKLNKFVDIPLEELM
;
A
#
# COMPACT_ATOMS: atom_id res chain seq x y z
N MET A 1 4.17 -2.82 -23.61
CA MET A 1 3.20 -2.15 -22.73
C MET A 1 3.55 -0.69 -22.77
N ASP A 2 2.61 0.12 -23.22
CA ASP A 2 2.81 1.55 -23.38
C ASP A 2 2.36 2.28 -22.11
N ILE A 3 2.82 3.52 -21.97
CA ILE A 3 2.43 4.38 -20.87
C ILE A 3 1.11 5.07 -21.23
N GLU A 4 0.12 4.93 -20.35
CA GLU A 4 -1.18 5.59 -20.46
C GLU A 4 -1.32 6.69 -19.42
N TYR A 5 -1.99 7.78 -19.78
CA TYR A 5 -2.22 8.90 -18.86
C TYR A 5 -3.62 8.78 -18.28
N ILE A 6 -3.73 8.37 -17.03
CA ILE A 6 -5.01 8.10 -16.37
C ILE A 6 -5.36 9.23 -15.43
N GLU A 7 -6.60 9.71 -15.50
CA GLU A 7 -7.16 10.69 -14.55
C GLU A 7 -7.09 10.16 -13.13
N ILE A 8 -6.72 11.02 -12.19
CA ILE A 8 -6.54 10.66 -10.78
C ILE A 8 -7.83 10.10 -10.18
N GLU A 9 -8.99 10.62 -10.60
CA GLU A 9 -10.32 10.24 -10.13
C GLU A 9 -10.71 8.82 -10.54
N LYS A 10 -10.08 8.25 -11.59
CA LYS A 10 -10.35 6.90 -12.08
C LYS A 10 -9.58 5.84 -11.30
N LEU A 11 -8.52 6.22 -10.58
CA LEU A 11 -7.61 5.29 -9.90
C LEU A 11 -8.08 4.93 -8.49
N ASN A 12 -8.05 3.64 -8.18
CA ASN A 12 -8.45 3.10 -6.88
C ASN A 12 -7.21 2.76 -6.04
N THR A 13 -7.11 3.34 -4.85
CA THR A 13 -6.03 3.03 -3.90
C THR A 13 -6.51 2.03 -2.85
N HIS A 14 -5.65 1.10 -2.45
CA HIS A 14 -5.96 0.11 -1.41
C HIS A 14 -5.02 0.18 -0.20
N GLU A 15 -3.98 1.00 -0.23
CA GLU A 15 -3.05 1.19 0.89
C GLU A 15 -3.01 2.63 1.36
N ARG A 16 -2.94 2.82 2.69
CA ARG A 16 -2.55 4.10 3.27
C ARG A 16 -1.10 4.42 2.95
N ILE A 17 -0.82 5.71 2.83
CA ILE A 17 0.54 6.23 2.66
C ILE A 17 1.33 6.26 3.97
N VAL A 18 2.64 6.39 3.82
CA VAL A 18 3.56 6.67 4.94
C VAL A 18 3.94 8.15 4.83
N PRO A 19 3.59 9.01 5.80
CA PRO A 19 3.74 10.46 5.68
C PRO A 19 5.18 10.91 5.36
N SER A 20 6.18 10.33 6.01
CA SER A 20 7.59 10.67 5.76
C SER A 20 8.05 10.32 4.34
N VAL A 21 7.57 9.21 3.79
CA VAL A 21 7.86 8.78 2.41
C VAL A 21 7.18 9.70 1.40
N LEU A 22 5.92 10.07 1.65
CA LEU A 22 5.19 11.03 0.83
C LEU A 22 5.93 12.37 0.79
N ASN A 23 6.25 12.95 1.94
CA ASN A 23 6.89 14.27 2.02
C ASN A 23 8.21 14.31 1.27
N ARG A 24 9.05 13.27 1.45
CA ARG A 24 10.31 13.14 0.71
C ARG A 24 10.09 13.08 -0.81
N LEU A 25 9.04 12.39 -1.25
CA LEU A 25 8.74 12.25 -2.66
C LEU A 25 8.19 13.56 -3.27
N MET A 26 7.31 14.27 -2.55
CA MET A 26 6.82 15.59 -2.97
C MET A 26 7.98 16.58 -3.14
N ILE A 27 8.87 16.70 -2.14
CA ILE A 27 10.06 17.57 -2.22
C ILE A 27 10.92 17.22 -3.44
N LYS A 28 11.13 15.92 -3.69
CA LYS A 28 11.90 15.45 -4.85
C LYS A 28 11.23 15.88 -6.16
N MET A 29 9.93 15.61 -6.31
CA MET A 29 9.15 15.91 -7.52
C MET A 29 9.08 17.41 -7.78
N GLU A 30 8.90 18.25 -6.75
CA GLU A 30 8.89 19.71 -6.90
C GLU A 30 10.25 20.28 -7.31
N ARG A 31 11.33 19.73 -6.75
CA ARG A 31 12.70 20.13 -7.09
C ARG A 31 13.06 19.75 -8.53
N GLU A 32 12.71 18.53 -8.93
CA GLU A 32 13.04 17.99 -10.25
C GLU A 32 12.03 18.41 -11.33
N LYS A 33 10.87 18.95 -10.92
CA LYS A 33 9.73 19.34 -11.78
C LYS A 33 9.24 18.21 -12.70
N LYS A 34 9.45 16.96 -12.28
CA LYS A 34 9.24 15.76 -13.11
C LYS A 34 8.57 14.63 -12.36
N PHE A 35 7.85 13.80 -13.12
CA PHE A 35 7.34 12.50 -12.72
C PHE A 35 8.14 11.42 -13.45
N SER A 36 8.91 10.61 -12.70
CA SER A 36 9.98 9.79 -13.31
C SER A 36 9.71 8.28 -13.40
N VAL A 37 8.66 7.77 -12.73
CA VAL A 37 8.37 6.34 -12.73
C VAL A 37 6.86 6.13 -12.73
N ALA A 38 6.32 5.55 -13.79
CA ALA A 38 4.89 5.30 -13.97
C ALA A 38 4.28 4.44 -12.85
N ILE A 39 3.01 4.71 -12.54
CA ILE A 39 2.22 3.94 -11.56
C ILE A 39 1.78 2.65 -12.23
N ILE A 40 1.90 1.52 -11.54
CA ILE A 40 1.48 0.24 -12.10
C ILE A 40 0.06 -0.02 -11.62
N VAL A 41 -0.84 -0.24 -12.57
CA VAL A 41 -2.29 -0.27 -12.33
C VAL A 41 -2.86 -1.53 -12.94
N ASP A 42 -3.79 -2.16 -12.23
CA ASP A 42 -4.62 -3.22 -12.79
C ASP A 42 -5.58 -2.64 -13.84
N GLY A 43 -5.42 -3.03 -15.10
CA GLY A 43 -6.16 -2.48 -16.24
C GLY A 43 -7.67 -2.71 -16.16
N ASP A 44 -8.12 -3.76 -15.49
CA ASP A 44 -9.56 -4.09 -15.41
C ASP A 44 -10.28 -3.30 -14.32
N THR A 45 -9.58 -2.95 -13.24
CA THR A 45 -10.19 -2.41 -12.02
C THR A 45 -9.69 -1.02 -11.64
N MET A 46 -8.70 -0.50 -12.37
CA MET A 46 -7.97 0.71 -12.06
C MET A 46 -7.33 0.71 -10.65
N THR A 47 -7.10 -0.47 -10.08
CA THR A 47 -6.46 -0.60 -8.76
C THR A 47 -4.96 -0.34 -8.89
N ILE A 48 -4.44 0.60 -8.10
CA ILE A 48 -3.01 0.87 -8.05
C ILE A 48 -2.30 -0.32 -7.39
N LEU A 49 -1.42 -0.99 -8.11
CA LEU A 49 -0.63 -2.12 -7.61
C LEU A 49 0.72 -1.65 -7.05
N ASP A 50 1.37 -0.69 -7.71
CA ASP A 50 2.62 -0.08 -7.26
C ASP A 50 2.63 1.41 -7.56
N GLY A 51 2.95 2.24 -6.55
CA GLY A 51 3.06 3.68 -6.72
C GLY A 51 2.11 4.54 -5.89
N HIS A 52 1.49 4.03 -4.82
CA HIS A 52 0.56 4.80 -3.96
C HIS A 52 1.14 6.14 -3.47
N HIS A 53 2.41 6.17 -3.06
CA HIS A 53 3.05 7.44 -2.66
C HIS A 53 3.24 8.40 -3.84
N ARG A 54 3.55 7.89 -5.05
CA ARG A 54 3.71 8.69 -6.28
C ARG A 54 2.38 9.28 -6.72
N PHE A 55 1.33 8.47 -6.70
CA PHE A 55 -0.04 8.90 -6.94
C PHE A 55 -0.46 10.01 -5.98
N GLU A 56 -0.31 9.79 -4.66
CA GLU A 56 -0.70 10.78 -3.66
C GLU A 56 0.15 12.06 -3.75
N ALA A 57 1.44 11.94 -4.06
CA ALA A 57 2.31 13.11 -4.29
C ALA A 57 1.82 13.93 -5.48
N ALA A 58 1.59 13.30 -6.64
CA ALA A 58 1.08 14.00 -7.82
C ALA A 58 -0.27 14.67 -7.56
N LYS A 59 -1.19 13.99 -6.88
CA LYS A 59 -2.48 14.55 -6.48
C LYS A 59 -2.32 15.82 -5.64
N ARG A 60 -1.45 15.80 -4.63
CA ARG A 60 -1.20 16.97 -3.76
C ARG A 60 -0.47 18.11 -4.46
N LEU A 61 0.31 17.79 -5.49
CA LEU A 61 1.00 18.77 -6.34
C LEU A 61 0.10 19.33 -7.45
N GLY A 62 -1.19 18.96 -7.47
CA GLY A 62 -2.17 19.54 -8.38
C GLY A 62 -2.35 18.80 -9.70
N CYS A 63 -1.65 17.68 -9.93
CA CYS A 63 -1.85 16.88 -11.13
C CYS A 63 -3.30 16.37 -11.23
N LYS A 64 -3.84 16.32 -12.45
CA LYS A 64 -5.16 15.76 -12.80
C LYS A 64 -5.05 14.37 -13.42
N LYS A 65 -3.92 14.07 -14.04
CA LYS A 65 -3.61 12.76 -14.62
C LYS A 65 -2.22 12.29 -14.20
N VAL A 66 -1.96 11.00 -14.30
CA VAL A 66 -0.66 10.41 -13.97
C VAL A 66 -0.27 9.33 -14.99
N PRO A 67 1.02 9.19 -15.32
CA PRO A 67 1.49 8.14 -16.21
C PRO A 67 1.37 6.79 -15.51
N CYS A 68 0.66 5.87 -16.16
CA CYS A 68 0.36 4.54 -15.68
C CYS A 68 0.84 3.49 -16.68
N LEU A 69 1.22 2.34 -16.15
CA LEU A 69 1.45 1.13 -16.92
C LEU A 69 0.36 0.14 -16.52
N LEU A 70 -0.56 -0.15 -17.45
CA LEU A 70 -1.66 -1.06 -17.22
C LEU A 70 -1.18 -2.51 -17.36
N VAL A 71 -1.52 -3.33 -16.37
CA VAL A 71 -1.24 -4.77 -16.35
C VAL A 71 -2.51 -5.54 -16.06
N ASN A 72 -2.57 -6.80 -16.51
CA ASN A 72 -3.61 -7.71 -16.06
C ASN A 72 -3.24 -8.24 -14.67
N TYR A 73 -3.90 -7.81 -13.59
CA TYR A 73 -3.54 -8.26 -12.25
C TYR A 73 -3.79 -9.75 -12.02
N ASN A 74 -4.68 -10.38 -12.79
CA ASN A 74 -4.92 -11.82 -12.73
C ASN A 74 -3.82 -12.64 -13.40
N ASP A 75 -2.88 -12.01 -14.10
CA ASP A 75 -1.71 -12.67 -14.66
C ASP A 75 -1.00 -13.50 -13.55
N PRO A 76 -0.80 -14.81 -13.78
CA PRO A 76 -0.14 -15.67 -12.81
C PRO A 76 1.31 -15.28 -12.55
N GLU A 77 2.00 -14.55 -13.43
CA GLU A 77 3.36 -14.05 -13.21
C GLU A 77 3.40 -12.93 -12.16
N ILE A 78 2.30 -12.19 -11.99
CA ILE A 78 2.18 -11.20 -10.93
C ILE A 78 1.85 -11.91 -9.63
N LYS A 79 2.77 -11.90 -8.66
CA LYS A 79 2.54 -12.54 -7.36
C LYS A 79 2.26 -11.50 -6.29
N LEU A 80 1.39 -11.85 -5.35
CA LEU A 80 1.12 -11.06 -4.16
C LEU A 80 1.92 -11.63 -2.98
N GLY A 81 2.86 -10.84 -2.50
CA GLY A 81 3.52 -11.03 -1.21
C GLY A 81 3.05 -10.01 -0.17
N GLN A 82 3.69 -10.05 0.99
CA GLN A 82 3.45 -9.13 2.10
C GLN A 82 4.78 -8.57 2.59
N TRP A 83 4.76 -7.35 3.15
CA TRP A 83 5.88 -6.85 3.94
C TRP A 83 5.68 -7.24 5.41
N PHE A 84 6.75 -7.69 6.04
CA PHE A 84 6.75 -8.00 7.47
C PHE A 84 7.41 -6.82 8.20
N PRO A 85 6.66 -6.06 9.02
CA PRO A 85 7.26 -5.04 9.86
C PRO A 85 8.33 -5.68 10.76
N VAL A 86 9.55 -5.14 10.71
CA VAL A 86 10.64 -5.54 11.60
C VAL A 86 10.85 -4.41 12.60
N ILE A 87 10.70 -4.72 13.88
CA ILE A 87 10.93 -3.79 14.98
C ILE A 87 12.29 -4.13 15.57
N TYR A 88 13.18 -3.13 15.64
CA TYR A 88 14.46 -3.25 16.32
C TYR A 88 14.38 -2.57 17.69
N GLY A 89 14.89 -3.26 18.72
CA GLY A 89 14.85 -2.79 20.10
C GLY A 89 14.25 -3.82 21.04
N ASP A 90 14.10 -3.43 22.31
CA ASP A 90 13.51 -4.27 23.33
C ASP A 90 11.98 -4.32 23.19
N LEU A 91 11.47 -5.47 22.77
CA LEU A 91 10.02 -5.72 22.63
C LEU A 91 9.30 -5.60 23.99
N GLY A 92 10.00 -5.85 25.11
CA GLY A 92 9.47 -5.68 26.46
C GLY A 92 8.96 -4.27 26.71
N LYS A 93 9.60 -3.24 26.13
CA LYS A 93 9.12 -1.86 26.25
C LYS A 93 7.74 -1.64 25.62
N ILE A 94 7.42 -2.34 24.53
CA ILE A 94 6.08 -2.24 23.92
C ILE A 94 5.04 -2.87 24.86
N VAL A 95 5.37 -4.03 25.43
CA VAL A 95 4.51 -4.72 26.41
C VAL A 95 4.29 -3.83 27.63
N GLU A 96 5.35 -3.26 28.20
CA GLU A 96 5.28 -2.34 29.33
C GLU A 96 4.38 -1.14 29.05
N ILE A 97 4.47 -0.54 27.85
CA ILE A 97 3.61 0.59 27.47
C ILE A 97 2.15 0.15 27.45
N LEU A 98 1.83 -1.00 26.87
CA LEU A 98 0.47 -1.52 26.82
C LEU A 98 -0.07 -1.80 28.23
N GLU A 99 0.73 -2.47 29.07
CA GLU A 99 0.37 -2.80 30.45
C GLU A 99 0.19 -1.56 31.32
N LYS A 100 1.06 -0.54 31.18
CA LYS A 100 0.92 0.76 31.85
C LYS A 100 -0.37 1.50 31.46
N ASN A 101 -0.97 1.16 30.32
CA ASN A 101 -2.25 1.70 29.86
C ASN A 101 -3.43 0.75 30.14
N GLY A 102 -3.28 -0.19 31.09
CA GLY A 102 -4.37 -1.07 31.56
C GLY A 102 -4.67 -2.26 30.65
N MET A 103 -3.83 -2.54 29.65
CA MET A 103 -3.99 -3.70 28.78
C MET A 103 -3.25 -4.92 29.34
N THR A 104 -3.65 -6.13 28.93
CA THR A 104 -2.90 -7.36 29.24
C THR A 104 -2.38 -7.98 27.96
N VAL A 105 -1.08 -8.26 27.89
CA VAL A 105 -0.47 -8.93 26.74
C VAL A 105 -0.28 -10.41 27.05
N ARG A 106 -0.79 -11.29 26.18
CA ARG A 106 -0.58 -12.74 26.25
C ARG A 106 -0.04 -13.27 24.93
N TYR A 107 0.77 -14.32 25.02
CA TYR A 107 1.37 -14.98 23.86
C TYR A 107 0.69 -16.32 23.61
N GLU A 108 0.18 -16.51 22.40
CA GLU A 108 -0.46 -17.74 21.97
C GLU A 108 0.38 -18.48 20.93
N LYS A 109 0.50 -19.81 21.09
CA LYS A 109 1.36 -20.65 20.25
C LYS A 109 0.79 -20.93 18.87
N THR A 110 -0.52 -20.76 18.68
CA THR A 110 -1.18 -21.09 17.41
C THR A 110 -2.13 -19.98 16.98
N LEU A 111 -2.15 -19.70 15.66
CA LEU A 111 -3.11 -18.76 15.09
C LEU A 111 -4.55 -19.22 15.32
N LYS A 112 -4.82 -20.52 15.24
CA LYS A 112 -6.17 -21.08 15.49
C LYS A 112 -6.68 -20.70 16.89
N LYS A 113 -5.82 -20.80 17.92
CA LYS A 113 -6.19 -20.42 19.30
C LYS A 113 -6.31 -18.92 19.47
N ALA A 114 -5.38 -18.13 18.90
CA ALA A 114 -5.44 -16.68 18.93
C ALA A 114 -6.75 -16.14 18.30
N TYR A 115 -7.13 -16.65 17.13
CA TYR A 115 -8.40 -16.30 16.50
C TYR A 115 -9.61 -16.75 17.32
N TRP A 116 -9.58 -17.94 17.93
CA TRP A 116 -10.66 -18.38 18.81
C TRP A 116 -10.84 -17.44 20.01
N LEU A 117 -9.76 -16.94 20.61
CA LEU A 117 -9.83 -15.96 21.70
C LEU A 117 -10.48 -14.65 21.21
N LEU A 118 -10.05 -14.13 20.06
CA LEU A 118 -10.60 -12.91 19.47
C LEU A 118 -12.11 -13.04 19.19
N TYR A 119 -12.51 -14.07 18.43
CA TYR A 119 -13.90 -14.22 17.97
C TYR A 119 -14.85 -14.75 19.06
N SER A 120 -14.32 -15.30 20.16
CA SER A 120 -15.12 -15.64 21.34
C SER A 120 -15.18 -14.50 22.38
N GLU A 121 -14.73 -13.28 22.00
CA GLU A 121 -14.69 -12.09 22.85
C GLU A 121 -13.88 -12.29 24.15
N LYS A 122 -12.89 -13.20 24.13
CA LYS A 122 -11.96 -13.46 25.23
C LYS A 122 -10.68 -12.63 25.12
N ALA A 123 -10.51 -11.93 24.01
CA ALA A 123 -9.44 -10.98 23.76
C ALA A 123 -9.98 -9.86 22.85
N ASP A 124 -9.61 -8.62 23.13
CA ASP A 124 -10.03 -7.46 22.34
C ASP A 124 -9.29 -7.34 20.99
N ALA A 125 -8.05 -7.84 20.93
CA ALA A 125 -7.21 -7.78 19.73
C ALA A 125 -6.17 -8.90 19.67
N ILE A 126 -5.72 -9.23 18.46
CA ILE A 126 -4.52 -10.05 18.21
C ILE A 126 -3.60 -9.32 17.23
N LEU A 127 -2.28 -9.42 17.45
CA LEU A 127 -1.28 -8.91 16.51
C LEU A 127 -0.85 -10.02 15.57
N VAL A 128 -1.53 -10.11 14.43
CA VAL A 128 -1.19 -11.06 13.35
C VAL A 128 -1.07 -10.27 12.06
N PRO A 129 0.07 -10.34 11.34
CA PRO A 129 0.15 -9.84 9.98
C PRO A 129 -0.90 -10.58 9.13
N LYS A 130 -1.99 -9.91 8.79
CA LYS A 130 -3.07 -10.51 7.99
C LYS A 130 -2.49 -10.92 6.63
N LYS A 131 -2.65 -12.18 6.24
CA LYS A 131 -2.41 -12.61 4.86
C LYS A 131 -3.50 -12.02 3.98
N VAL A 132 -3.10 -11.27 2.96
CA VAL A 132 -4.02 -10.62 2.01
C VAL A 132 -4.00 -11.37 0.68
N THR A 133 -5.18 -11.51 0.06
CA THR A 133 -5.36 -12.10 -1.27
C THR A 133 -5.54 -11.02 -2.36
N LYS A 134 -5.28 -11.35 -3.63
CA LYS A 134 -5.52 -10.43 -4.76
C LYS A 134 -6.96 -9.94 -4.82
N ASP A 135 -7.90 -10.85 -4.55
CA ASP A 135 -9.34 -10.56 -4.58
C ASP A 135 -9.73 -9.55 -3.48
N GLU A 136 -9.15 -9.68 -2.30
CA GLU A 136 -9.32 -8.69 -1.22
C GLU A 136 -8.67 -7.35 -1.55
N VAL A 137 -7.55 -7.31 -2.29
CA VAL A 137 -6.94 -6.06 -2.77
C VAL A 137 -7.92 -5.30 -3.66
N VAL A 138 -8.44 -5.96 -4.70
CA VAL A 138 -9.40 -5.35 -5.64
C VAL A 138 -10.68 -4.92 -4.92
N LYS A 139 -11.26 -5.80 -4.09
CA LYS A 139 -12.49 -5.48 -3.32
C LYS A 139 -12.29 -4.29 -2.38
N THR A 140 -11.12 -4.19 -1.74
CA THR A 140 -10.81 -3.09 -0.81
C THR A 140 -10.66 -1.77 -1.56
N ALA A 141 -9.92 -1.77 -2.69
CA ALA A 141 -9.72 -0.60 -3.54
C ALA A 141 -11.06 -0.04 -4.06
N ARG A 142 -11.90 -0.90 -4.65
CA ARG A 142 -13.20 -0.50 -5.23
C ARG A 142 -14.21 -0.01 -4.20
N ARG A 143 -14.06 -0.42 -2.92
CA ARG A 143 -14.90 0.06 -1.81
C ARG A 143 -14.42 1.39 -1.23
N GLY A 144 -13.31 1.96 -1.73
CA GLY A 144 -12.69 3.15 -1.17
C GLY A 144 -12.14 2.93 0.25
N LYS A 145 -11.89 1.69 0.66
CA LYS A 145 -11.29 1.33 1.95
C LYS A 145 -9.79 1.16 1.80
N LEU A 146 -9.04 1.37 2.87
CA LEU A 146 -7.58 1.29 2.84
C LEU A 146 -7.03 0.31 3.88
N PHE A 147 -6.07 -0.51 3.46
CA PHE A 147 -5.23 -1.28 4.35
C PHE A 147 -4.21 -0.37 5.07
N PRO A 148 -3.62 -0.85 6.17
CA PRO A 148 -2.40 -0.26 6.71
C PRO A 148 -1.29 -0.12 5.66
N PRO A 149 -0.37 0.84 5.81
CA PRO A 149 0.74 0.98 4.89
C PRO A 149 1.57 -0.31 4.80
N LYS A 150 2.09 -0.62 3.60
CA LYS A 150 2.97 -1.79 3.37
C LYS A 150 2.29 -3.13 3.63
N THR A 151 0.98 -3.21 3.46
CA THR A 151 0.25 -4.47 3.62
C THR A 151 0.53 -5.44 2.46
N THR A 152 0.71 -4.93 1.24
CA THR A 152 0.89 -5.71 0.02
C THR A 152 2.25 -5.46 -0.61
N ARG A 153 2.82 -6.52 -1.18
CA ARG A 153 4.06 -6.47 -1.98
C ARG A 153 3.80 -7.17 -3.30
N HIS A 154 3.51 -6.41 -4.34
CA HIS A 154 3.34 -6.95 -5.68
C HIS A 154 4.71 -7.27 -6.30
N ILE A 155 4.92 -8.53 -6.61
CA ILE A 155 6.07 -9.01 -7.38
C ILE A 155 5.61 -8.98 -8.83
N LEU A 156 6.15 -8.03 -9.58
CA LEU A 156 5.78 -7.75 -10.96
C LEU A 156 6.90 -8.25 -11.89
N PRO A 157 6.59 -8.63 -13.14
CA PRO A 157 7.60 -8.94 -14.14
C PRO A 157 8.49 -7.71 -14.43
N LYS A 158 9.54 -7.89 -15.22
CA LYS A 158 10.42 -6.79 -15.63
C LYS A 158 9.66 -5.86 -16.58
N LEU A 159 9.19 -4.72 -16.06
CA LEU A 159 8.41 -3.73 -16.80
C LEU A 159 9.27 -2.49 -17.07
N ASN A 160 9.19 -1.95 -18.29
CA ASN A 160 9.76 -0.64 -18.59
C ASN A 160 8.82 0.46 -18.08
N LYS A 161 9.06 0.90 -16.85
CA LYS A 161 8.20 1.85 -16.12
C LYS A 161 8.82 3.24 -15.93
N PHE A 162 10.03 3.45 -16.43
CA PHE A 162 10.69 4.73 -16.32
C PHE A 162 10.09 5.69 -17.34
N VAL A 163 9.82 6.91 -16.88
CA VAL A 163 9.27 7.99 -17.68
C VAL A 163 10.02 9.28 -17.32
N ASP A 164 9.88 10.32 -18.12
CA ASP A 164 10.47 11.63 -17.82
C ASP A 164 9.47 12.74 -18.19
N ILE A 165 8.38 12.84 -17.43
CA ILE A 165 7.26 13.73 -17.75
C ILE A 165 7.32 14.98 -16.86
N PRO A 166 7.35 16.20 -17.43
CA PRO A 166 7.18 17.43 -16.68
C PRO A 166 5.86 17.43 -15.88
N LEU A 167 5.90 17.90 -14.62
CA LEU A 167 4.68 17.91 -13.79
C LEU A 167 3.57 18.79 -14.36
N GLU A 168 3.92 19.87 -15.06
CA GLU A 168 2.98 20.79 -15.70
C GLU A 168 2.11 20.11 -16.76
N GLU A 169 2.64 19.10 -17.46
CA GLU A 169 1.88 18.32 -18.45
C GLU A 169 0.81 17.44 -17.81
N LEU A 170 0.91 17.23 -16.49
CA LEU A 170 0.02 16.40 -15.69
C LEU A 170 -1.02 17.20 -14.90
N MET A 171 -0.93 18.53 -14.87
CA MET A 171 -1.86 19.45 -14.17
C MET A 171 -3.20 19.63 -14.88
#